data_AF-A0A8S3UY77-F1
#
_entry.id   AF-A0A8S3UY77-F1
#
_cell.length_a   1.000
_cell.length_b   1.000
_cell.length_c   1.000
_cell.angle_alpha   90.00
_cell.angle_beta   90.00
_cell.angle_gamma   90.00
#
_symmetry.space_group_name_H-M   'P 1'
#
loop_
_entity.id
_entity.type
_entity.pdbx_description
1 polymer ?
#
loop_
_entity_poly.entity_id
_entity_poly.type
_entity_poly.pdbx_seq_one_letter_code
_entity_poly.pdbx_strand_id
1 'polypeptide(L)'
;MIATLFEHYLKQPFVCNFRNKDVALGGQGAPLVPNGEKFLFSDNEICINLGGIANIGLKGLQGYDICPCNYVSNKLAAIHDPKLEYDPNGIISETGTVIKEILGKLDALHFYEQLPPKSLDAEWIEAQVLPILDTTQNSIPDLLMTYTEHVTNRLTEACKLARDSLHAENKLKPEHVLKVLVTGGGAFNKHLIRLLEGKLQDQGFILEQVDEVTIAFKEALIFAFLGLRCLLNQTNVFHSVTGSKADSVSGSIHRPAH
;
A
#
# COMPACT_ATOMS: atom_id res chain seq x y z
N MET A 1 -1.25 -20.37 -21.10
CA MET A 1 -2.42 -21.09 -20.54
C MET A 1 -3.53 -20.11 -20.14
N ILE A 2 -3.29 -19.15 -19.24
CA ILE A 2 -4.31 -18.15 -18.84
C ILE A 2 -4.66 -17.16 -19.99
N ALA A 3 -3.66 -16.62 -20.70
CA ALA A 3 -3.92 -15.70 -21.82
C ALA A 3 -4.76 -16.35 -22.94
N THR A 4 -4.44 -17.60 -23.30
CA THR A 4 -5.18 -18.39 -24.30
C THR A 4 -6.63 -18.65 -23.88
N LEU A 5 -6.89 -18.77 -22.57
CA LEU A 5 -8.25 -18.88 -22.04
C LEU A 5 -9.02 -17.57 -22.23
N PHE A 6 -8.41 -16.43 -21.90
CA PHE A 6 -9.03 -15.12 -22.07
C PHE A 6 -9.32 -14.77 -23.53
N GLU A 7 -8.44 -15.16 -24.47
CA GLU A 7 -8.69 -15.00 -25.92
C GLU A 7 -9.97 -15.68 -26.39
N HIS A 8 -10.39 -16.75 -25.73
CA HIS A 8 -11.62 -17.48 -26.08
C HIS A 8 -12.90 -16.80 -25.55
N TYR A 9 -12.83 -16.16 -24.39
CA TYR A 9 -14.00 -15.60 -23.70
C TYR A 9 -14.15 -14.08 -23.89
N LEU A 10 -13.05 -13.35 -24.09
CA LEU A 10 -13.06 -11.90 -24.27
C LEU A 10 -13.22 -11.56 -25.75
N LYS A 11 -14.11 -10.61 -26.03
CA LYS A 11 -14.35 -10.08 -27.38
C LYS A 11 -13.56 -8.80 -27.66
N GLN A 12 -12.74 -8.37 -26.70
CA GLN A 12 -11.93 -7.17 -26.78
C GLN A 12 -10.44 -7.52 -26.66
N PRO A 13 -9.54 -6.75 -27.30
CA PRO A 13 -8.11 -6.89 -27.05
C PRO A 13 -7.79 -6.71 -25.57
N PHE A 14 -6.84 -7.49 -25.07
CA PHE A 14 -6.35 -7.35 -23.71
C PHE A 14 -4.82 -7.34 -23.69
N VAL A 15 -4.28 -6.83 -22.58
CA VAL A 15 -2.83 -6.78 -22.35
C VAL A 15 -2.53 -7.53 -21.06
N CYS A 16 -1.54 -8.43 -21.11
CA CYS A 16 -1.04 -9.15 -19.94
C CYS A 16 0.49 -9.20 -19.92
N ASN A 17 1.10 -9.95 -19.00
CA ASN A 17 2.56 -10.17 -18.94
C ASN A 17 3.42 -8.88 -18.89
N PHE A 18 2.96 -7.86 -18.17
CA PHE A 18 3.65 -6.58 -18.02
C PHE A 18 5.09 -6.70 -17.48
N ARG A 19 5.42 -7.76 -16.76
CA ARG A 19 6.73 -7.95 -16.10
C ARG A 19 7.83 -8.41 -17.05
N ASN A 20 7.50 -9.23 -18.04
CA ASN A 20 8.50 -10.03 -18.78
C ASN A 20 9.51 -9.16 -19.52
N LYS A 21 9.04 -8.10 -20.18
CA LYS A 21 9.92 -7.21 -20.95
C LYS A 21 10.83 -6.39 -20.04
N ASP A 22 10.33 -5.95 -18.89
CA ASP A 22 11.15 -5.25 -17.89
C ASP A 22 12.27 -6.15 -17.34
N VAL A 23 11.95 -7.40 -17.00
CA VAL A 23 12.96 -8.39 -16.57
C VAL A 23 13.97 -8.68 -17.68
N ALA A 24 13.53 -8.82 -18.93
CA ALA A 24 14.43 -9.01 -20.07
C ALA A 24 15.38 -7.82 -20.28
N LEU A 25 14.98 -6.61 -19.85
CA LEU A 25 15.80 -5.41 -19.85
C LEU A 25 16.66 -5.26 -18.58
N GLY A 26 16.68 -6.27 -17.69
CA GLY A 26 17.47 -6.30 -16.46
C GLY A 26 16.80 -5.66 -15.24
N GLY A 27 15.51 -5.32 -15.33
CA GLY A 27 14.74 -4.84 -14.18
C GLY A 27 14.21 -5.99 -13.32
N GLN A 28 13.61 -5.64 -12.18
CA GLN A 28 13.00 -6.62 -11.26
C GLN A 28 11.62 -7.12 -11.73
N GLY A 29 11.02 -6.50 -12.74
CA GLY A 29 9.63 -6.77 -13.13
C GLY A 29 8.61 -6.27 -12.10
N ALA A 30 9.05 -5.52 -11.09
CA ALA A 30 8.25 -5.00 -10.00
C ALA A 30 8.99 -3.82 -9.33
N PRO A 31 8.29 -2.97 -8.56
CA PRO A 31 6.82 -2.85 -8.52
C PRO A 31 6.28 -2.22 -9.82
N LEU A 32 5.08 -2.63 -10.26
CA LEU A 32 4.46 -2.07 -11.47
C LEU A 32 3.48 -0.93 -11.19
N VAL A 33 2.85 -0.95 -10.01
CA VAL A 33 1.84 0.02 -9.57
C VAL A 33 2.33 1.48 -9.65
N PRO A 34 3.56 1.83 -9.21
CA PRO A 34 4.03 3.22 -9.26
C PRO A 34 4.08 3.82 -10.68
N ASN A 35 4.20 2.97 -11.71
CA ASN A 35 4.20 3.43 -13.09
C ASN A 35 2.85 4.02 -13.51
N GLY A 36 1.74 3.51 -12.97
CA GLY A 36 0.40 4.06 -13.20
C GLY A 36 0.08 5.23 -12.28
N GLU A 37 0.50 5.16 -11.01
CA GLU A 37 0.30 6.24 -10.03
C GLU A 37 0.90 7.56 -10.49
N LYS A 38 2.07 7.51 -11.13
CA LYS A 38 2.73 8.67 -11.76
C LYS A 38 1.80 9.49 -12.67
N PHE A 39 0.81 8.84 -13.30
CA PHE A 39 -0.11 9.48 -14.24
C PHE A 39 -1.50 9.71 -13.66
N LEU A 40 -2.09 8.69 -13.03
CA LEU A 40 -3.48 8.75 -12.57
C LEU A 40 -3.63 9.52 -11.26
N PHE A 41 -2.57 9.56 -10.45
CA PHE A 41 -2.55 10.20 -9.13
C PHE A 41 -1.38 11.19 -9.07
N SER A 42 -1.18 11.95 -10.14
CA SER A 42 -0.01 12.84 -10.28
C SER A 42 0.05 13.95 -9.25
N ASP A 43 -1.09 14.29 -8.64
CA ASP A 43 -1.23 15.33 -7.64
C ASP A 43 -0.92 14.84 -6.22
N ASN A 44 -0.61 13.54 -6.07
CA ASN A 44 -0.26 12.91 -4.81
C ASN A 44 1.20 12.46 -4.86
N GLU A 45 2.00 13.00 -3.96
CA GLU A 45 3.41 12.63 -3.85
C GLU A 45 3.61 11.31 -3.10
N ILE A 46 2.66 11.00 -2.20
CA ILE A 46 2.65 9.84 -1.33
C ILE A 46 1.37 9.04 -1.57
N CYS A 47 1.51 7.77 -1.94
CA CYS A 47 0.41 6.82 -2.08
C CYS A 47 0.60 5.69 -1.07
N ILE A 48 -0.33 5.49 -0.15
CA ILE A 48 -0.31 4.39 0.81
C ILE A 48 -1.39 3.38 0.44
N ASN A 49 -1.04 2.10 0.41
CA ASN A 49 -2.01 1.02 0.28
C ASN A 49 -2.11 0.23 1.59
N LEU A 50 -3.30 0.22 2.20
CA LEU A 50 -3.61 -0.49 3.44
C LEU A 50 -4.18 -1.88 3.14
N GLY A 51 -3.30 -2.81 2.77
CA GLY A 51 -3.63 -4.22 2.58
C GLY A 51 -3.42 -5.04 3.86
N GLY A 52 -3.13 -6.34 3.68
CA GLY A 52 -2.63 -7.16 4.79
C GLY A 52 -1.35 -6.58 5.40
N ILE A 53 -0.48 -6.05 4.53
CA ILE A 53 0.66 -5.19 4.85
C ILE A 53 0.36 -3.79 4.28
N ALA A 54 0.67 -2.76 5.05
CA ALA A 54 0.67 -1.40 4.57
C ALA A 54 1.97 -1.10 3.81
N ASN A 55 1.86 -0.56 2.61
CA ASN A 55 3.01 -0.13 1.82
C ASN A 55 2.84 1.30 1.31
N ILE A 56 3.97 1.94 1.04
CA ILE A 56 4.04 3.31 0.52
C ILE A 56 4.69 3.30 -0.85
N GLY A 57 4.01 3.91 -1.81
CA GLY A 57 4.53 4.32 -3.11
C GLY A 57 4.87 5.81 -3.08
N LEU A 58 6.03 6.15 -3.61
CA LEU A 58 6.48 7.52 -3.77
C LEU A 58 6.63 7.82 -5.26
N LYS A 59 6.18 9.00 -5.68
CA LYS A 59 6.14 9.35 -7.11
C LYS A 59 7.52 9.23 -7.77
N GLY A 60 7.64 8.25 -8.67
CA GLY A 60 8.87 8.02 -9.44
C GLY A 60 10.03 7.45 -8.62
N LEU A 61 9.78 6.97 -7.41
CA LEU A 61 10.75 6.33 -6.52
C LEU A 61 10.27 4.91 -6.16
N GLN A 62 11.18 4.11 -5.60
CA GLN A 62 10.86 2.77 -5.14
C GLN A 62 10.03 2.83 -3.85
N GLY A 63 8.89 2.13 -3.85
CA GLY A 63 8.07 1.94 -2.65
C GLY A 63 8.61 0.87 -1.71
N TYR A 64 8.08 0.81 -0.50
CA TYR A 64 8.49 -0.16 0.53
C TYR A 64 7.33 -0.49 1.47
N ASP A 65 7.48 -1.59 2.23
CA ASP A 65 6.51 -1.97 3.24
C ASP A 65 6.73 -1.16 4.53
N ILE A 66 5.64 -0.59 5.05
CA ILE A 66 5.66 0.27 6.25
C ILE A 66 5.53 -0.57 7.52
N CYS A 67 4.47 -1.37 7.58
CA CYS A 67 4.14 -2.22 8.73
C CYS A 67 3.07 -3.23 8.30
N PRO A 68 2.87 -4.30 9.06
CA PRO A 68 1.67 -5.11 8.89
C PRO A 68 0.44 -4.27 9.25
N CYS A 69 -0.68 -4.56 8.61
CA CYS A 69 -1.92 -3.79 8.75
C CYS A 69 -3.08 -4.76 8.93
N ASN A 70 -3.93 -4.94 7.92
CA ASN A 70 -5.15 -5.72 8.05
C ASN A 70 -4.89 -7.19 8.38
N TYR A 71 -3.72 -7.73 8.07
CA TYR A 71 -3.40 -9.12 8.39
C TYR A 71 -3.54 -9.38 9.90
N VAL A 72 -3.00 -8.47 10.71
CA VAL A 72 -3.03 -8.58 12.18
C VAL A 72 -4.40 -8.18 12.72
N SER A 73 -4.96 -7.07 12.24
CA SER A 73 -6.28 -6.59 12.67
C SER A 73 -7.38 -7.64 12.40
N ASN A 74 -7.32 -8.31 11.25
CA ASN A 74 -8.30 -9.33 10.87
C ASN A 74 -8.18 -10.57 11.74
N LYS A 75 -6.96 -10.99 12.10
CA LYS A 75 -6.76 -12.10 13.05
C LYS A 75 -7.34 -11.77 14.42
N LEU A 76 -7.11 -10.56 14.93
CA LEU A 76 -7.71 -10.12 16.19
C LEU A 76 -9.25 -10.08 16.09
N ALA A 77 -9.81 -9.54 15.00
CA ALA A 77 -11.25 -9.52 14.78
C ALA A 77 -11.86 -10.94 14.75
N ALA A 78 -11.21 -11.89 14.09
CA ALA A 78 -11.65 -13.28 14.05
C ALA A 78 -11.56 -13.99 15.42
N ILE A 79 -10.62 -13.59 16.29
CA ILE A 79 -10.56 -14.07 17.69
C ILE A 79 -11.70 -13.45 18.51
N HIS A 80 -12.07 -12.20 18.25
CA HIS A 80 -13.19 -11.53 18.91
C HIS A 80 -14.54 -12.19 18.58
N ASP A 81 -14.78 -12.44 17.28
CA ASP A 81 -15.94 -13.18 16.78
C ASP A 81 -15.50 -13.97 15.53
N PRO A 82 -15.57 -15.31 15.54
CA PRO A 82 -15.19 -16.15 14.40
C PRO A 82 -15.97 -15.88 13.10
N LYS A 83 -17.07 -15.13 13.13
CA LYS A 83 -17.82 -14.70 11.94
C LYS A 83 -17.26 -13.44 11.30
N LEU A 84 -16.40 -12.70 12.00
CA LEU A 84 -15.78 -11.48 11.49
C LEU A 84 -14.49 -11.80 10.76
N GLU A 85 -14.41 -11.37 9.50
CA GLU A 85 -13.18 -11.45 8.71
C GLU A 85 -12.26 -10.23 8.94
N TYR A 86 -12.80 -9.14 9.48
CA TYR A 86 -12.12 -7.88 9.77
C TYR A 86 -12.93 -7.07 10.80
N ASP A 87 -12.36 -5.98 11.35
CA ASP A 87 -13.05 -5.02 12.23
C ASP A 87 -13.86 -4.00 11.39
N PRO A 88 -15.20 -4.13 11.29
CA PRO A 88 -15.98 -3.32 10.36
C PRO A 88 -16.00 -1.86 10.79
N ASN A 89 -15.56 -0.96 9.88
CA ASN A 89 -15.37 0.48 10.14
C ASN A 89 -14.44 0.81 11.33
N GLY A 90 -13.77 -0.17 11.93
CA GLY A 90 -13.01 0.03 13.16
C GLY A 90 -13.87 0.15 14.42
N ILE A 91 -15.08 -0.40 14.42
CA ILE A 91 -16.02 -0.29 15.56
C ILE A 91 -15.45 -0.95 16.81
N ILE A 92 -14.75 -2.09 16.67
CA ILE A 92 -14.23 -2.81 17.83
C ILE A 92 -13.01 -2.06 18.39
N SER A 93 -12.06 -1.68 17.52
CA SER A 93 -10.90 -0.86 17.90
C SER A 93 -11.31 0.45 18.58
N GLU A 94 -12.34 1.13 18.09
CA GLU A 94 -12.81 2.40 18.67
C GLU A 94 -13.29 2.28 20.14
N THR A 95 -13.70 1.09 20.58
CA THR A 95 -14.13 0.85 21.97
C THR A 95 -12.99 0.51 22.93
N GLY A 96 -11.80 0.21 22.40
CA GLY A 96 -10.64 -0.16 23.18
C GLY A 96 -9.87 1.02 23.75
N THR A 97 -8.93 0.71 24.64
CA THR A 97 -7.94 1.65 25.19
C THR A 97 -6.54 1.19 24.81
N VAL A 98 -5.68 2.13 24.43
CA VAL A 98 -4.28 1.83 24.08
C VAL A 98 -3.52 1.29 25.28
N ILE A 99 -2.95 0.09 25.12
CA ILE A 99 -2.06 -0.55 26.08
C ILE A 99 -0.63 -0.08 25.78
N LYS A 100 -0.17 0.94 26.51
CA LYS A 100 1.12 1.61 26.26
C LYS A 100 2.32 0.66 26.26
N GLU A 101 2.31 -0.37 27.10
CA GLU A 101 3.39 -1.35 27.16
C GLU A 101 3.50 -2.17 25.86
N ILE A 102 2.36 -2.65 25.36
CA ILE A 102 2.27 -3.40 24.10
C ILE A 102 2.64 -2.48 22.92
N LEU A 103 2.12 -1.24 22.89
CA LEU A 103 2.48 -0.27 21.87
C LEU A 103 3.99 -0.02 21.82
N GLY A 104 4.63 0.14 22.99
CA GLY A 104 6.09 0.33 23.07
C GLY A 104 6.86 -0.88 22.54
N LYS A 105 6.42 -2.11 22.83
CA LYS A 105 7.02 -3.34 22.30
C LYS A 105 6.87 -3.44 20.78
N LEU A 106 5.70 -3.10 20.23
CA LEU A 106 5.44 -3.09 18.79
C LEU A 106 6.34 -2.05 18.09
N ASP A 107 6.37 -0.81 18.60
CA ASP A 107 7.15 0.27 18.01
C ASP A 107 8.68 0.04 18.08
N ALA A 108 9.15 -0.82 18.99
CA ALA A 108 10.55 -1.18 19.18
C ALA A 108 11.02 -2.37 18.32
N LEU A 109 10.17 -2.94 17.46
CA LEU A 109 10.58 -4.02 16.56
C LEU A 109 11.69 -3.55 15.60
N HIS A 110 12.76 -4.36 15.48
CA HIS A 110 13.96 -4.02 14.71
C HIS A 110 13.68 -3.62 13.24
N PHE A 111 12.62 -4.17 12.62
CA PHE A 111 12.21 -3.78 11.28
C PHE A 111 11.98 -2.27 11.12
N TYR A 112 11.54 -1.58 12.18
CA TYR A 112 11.30 -0.15 12.15
C TYR A 112 12.57 0.71 12.25
N GLU A 113 13.71 0.11 12.64
CA GLU A 113 15.02 0.77 12.62
C GLU A 113 15.66 0.77 11.22
N GLN A 114 15.15 -0.08 10.31
CA GLN A 114 15.69 -0.24 8.96
C GLN A 114 15.24 0.88 8.03
N LEU A 115 16.18 1.41 7.23
CA LEU A 115 15.90 2.35 6.14
C LEU A 115 15.33 1.62 4.91
N PRO A 116 14.51 2.29 4.09
CA PRO A 116 14.08 1.77 2.79
C PRO A 116 15.25 1.47 1.83
N PRO A 117 15.10 0.53 0.86
CA PRO A 117 13.93 -0.32 0.63
C PRO A 117 13.88 -1.51 1.60
N LYS A 118 12.67 -1.85 2.06
CA LYS A 118 12.42 -2.99 2.95
C LYS A 118 11.07 -3.64 2.64
N SER A 119 10.97 -4.93 2.94
CA SER A 119 9.77 -5.73 2.67
C SER A 119 9.44 -6.63 3.85
N LEU A 120 8.16 -7.00 3.96
CA LEU A 120 7.63 -7.89 4.98
C LEU A 120 6.96 -9.11 4.34
N ASP A 121 6.98 -10.22 5.06
CA ASP A 121 6.26 -11.44 4.74
C ASP A 121 5.37 -11.87 5.92
N ALA A 122 4.49 -12.85 5.67
CA ALA A 122 3.54 -13.32 6.68
C ALA A 122 4.25 -14.07 7.81
N GLU A 123 5.33 -14.79 7.49
CA GLU A 123 6.16 -15.55 8.42
C GLU A 123 6.77 -14.64 9.49
N TRP A 124 7.30 -13.48 9.08
CA TRP A 124 7.83 -12.48 10.01
C TRP A 124 6.72 -11.92 10.91
N ILE A 125 5.53 -11.65 10.37
CA ILE A 125 4.40 -11.12 11.14
C ILE A 125 3.99 -12.12 12.24
N GLU A 126 3.84 -13.39 11.87
CA GLU A 126 3.49 -14.48 12.79
C GLU A 126 4.57 -14.67 13.87
N ALA A 127 5.84 -14.54 13.51
CA ALA A 127 6.95 -14.78 14.43
C ALA A 127 7.27 -13.58 15.36
N GLN A 128 7.06 -12.34 14.89
CA GLN A 128 7.55 -11.14 15.59
C GLN A 128 6.45 -10.25 16.14
N VAL A 129 5.29 -10.18 15.48
CA VAL A 129 4.24 -9.21 15.82
C VAL A 129 3.15 -9.85 16.66
N LEU A 130 2.58 -10.96 16.21
CA LEU A 130 1.47 -11.62 16.91
C LEU A 130 1.82 -12.06 18.34
N PRO A 131 3.04 -12.54 18.66
CA PRO A 131 3.39 -12.91 20.03
C PRO A 131 3.38 -11.75 21.02
N ILE A 132 3.47 -10.50 20.54
CA ILE A 132 3.39 -9.29 21.39
C ILE A 132 1.93 -8.99 21.76
N LEU A 133 0.97 -9.43 20.94
CA LEU A 133 -0.46 -9.19 21.10
C LEU A 133 -1.11 -10.32 21.92
N ASP A 134 -0.76 -10.41 23.20
CA ASP A 134 -1.25 -11.47 24.09
C ASP A 134 -2.75 -11.33 24.39
N THR A 135 -3.54 -12.15 23.71
CA THR A 135 -5.00 -12.24 23.84
C THR A 135 -5.48 -12.95 25.12
N THR A 136 -4.59 -13.59 25.87
CA THR A 136 -4.95 -14.28 27.13
C THR A 136 -5.02 -13.33 28.31
N GLN A 137 -4.31 -12.21 28.23
CA GLN A 137 -4.19 -11.22 29.32
C GLN A 137 -4.93 -9.91 29.02
N ASN A 138 -5.26 -9.65 27.75
CA ASN A 138 -5.78 -8.36 27.31
C ASN A 138 -7.06 -8.55 26.49
N SER A 139 -7.96 -7.57 26.58
CA SER A 139 -9.18 -7.60 25.77
C SER A 139 -8.86 -7.38 24.29
N ILE A 140 -9.62 -8.02 23.41
CA ILE A 140 -9.44 -7.83 21.96
C ILE A 140 -9.69 -6.38 21.52
N PRO A 141 -10.70 -5.65 22.03
CA PRO A 141 -10.84 -4.22 21.75
C PRO A 141 -9.59 -3.42 22.07
N ASP A 142 -8.97 -3.64 23.25
CA ASP A 142 -7.75 -2.92 23.63
C ASP A 142 -6.56 -3.28 22.73
N LEU A 143 -6.42 -4.56 22.35
CA LEU A 143 -5.38 -5.00 21.41
C LEU A 143 -5.58 -4.40 20.02
N LEU A 144 -6.82 -4.37 19.51
CA LEU A 144 -7.18 -3.75 18.23
C LEU A 144 -6.93 -2.24 18.24
N MET A 145 -7.32 -1.54 19.31
CA MET A 145 -7.03 -0.12 19.49
C MET A 145 -5.52 0.15 19.54
N THR A 146 -4.79 -0.64 20.33
CA THR A 146 -3.33 -0.55 20.46
C THR A 146 -2.63 -0.78 19.12
N TYR A 147 -3.09 -1.77 18.35
CA TYR A 147 -2.53 -2.06 17.05
C TYR A 147 -2.90 -1.00 16.00
N THR A 148 -4.11 -0.44 16.06
CA THR A 148 -4.52 0.69 15.21
C THR A 148 -3.67 1.93 15.49
N GLU A 149 -3.39 2.21 16.77
CA GLU A 149 -2.47 3.27 17.19
C GLU A 149 -1.05 3.04 16.66
N HIS A 150 -0.55 1.81 16.76
CA HIS A 150 0.74 1.41 16.19
C HIS A 150 0.81 1.63 14.68
N VAL A 151 -0.18 1.12 13.92
CA VAL A 151 -0.24 1.30 12.46
C VAL A 151 -0.24 2.77 12.10
N THR A 152 -1.09 3.60 12.71
CA THR A 152 -1.14 5.03 12.41
C THR A 152 0.16 5.77 12.77
N ASN A 153 0.86 5.36 13.84
CA ASN A 153 2.21 5.87 14.14
C ASN A 153 3.20 5.53 13.03
N ARG A 154 3.25 4.26 12.59
CA ARG A 154 4.18 3.82 11.54
C ARG A 154 3.89 4.49 10.20
N LEU A 155 2.61 4.64 9.81
CA LEU A 155 2.21 5.36 8.60
C LEU A 155 2.64 6.84 8.63
N THR A 156 2.46 7.50 9.78
CA THR A 156 2.84 8.90 9.96
C THR A 156 4.36 9.08 9.85
N GLU A 157 5.15 8.21 10.50
CA GLU A 157 6.61 8.22 10.38
C GLU A 157 7.07 7.94 8.94
N ALA A 158 6.43 7.00 8.24
CA ALA A 158 6.73 6.77 6.82
C ALA A 158 6.48 7.99 5.95
N CYS A 159 5.40 8.75 6.20
CA CYS A 159 5.13 10.01 5.49
C CYS A 159 6.20 11.08 5.77
N LYS A 160 6.67 11.19 7.02
CA LYS A 160 7.77 12.11 7.38
C LYS A 160 9.06 11.76 6.64
N LEU A 161 9.46 10.48 6.64
CA LEU A 161 10.63 10.01 5.90
C LEU A 161 10.51 10.24 4.39
N ALA A 162 9.30 10.05 3.85
CA ALA A 162 9.01 10.33 2.45
C ALA A 162 9.17 11.82 2.11
N ARG A 163 8.65 12.72 2.96
CA ARG A 163 8.84 14.17 2.82
C ARG A 163 10.32 14.53 2.80
N ASP A 164 11.09 14.02 3.75
CA ASP A 164 12.51 14.31 3.86
C ASP A 164 13.28 13.84 2.61
N SER A 165 12.93 12.67 2.08
CA SER A 165 13.51 12.12 0.84
C SER A 165 13.15 12.98 -0.38
N LEU A 166 11.89 13.42 -0.50
CA LEU A 166 11.45 14.28 -1.60
C LEU A 166 12.08 15.69 -1.55
N HIS A 167 12.29 16.23 -0.34
CA HIS A 167 13.03 17.48 -0.13
C HIS A 167 14.51 17.34 -0.53
N ALA A 168 15.17 16.26 -0.11
CA ALA A 168 16.58 16.03 -0.42
C ALA A 168 16.86 15.94 -1.93
N GLU A 169 15.91 15.43 -2.71
CA GLU A 169 16.00 15.34 -4.16
C GLU A 169 15.65 16.66 -4.89
N ASN A 170 15.44 17.77 -4.16
CA ASN A 170 14.97 19.07 -4.68
C ASN A 170 13.68 18.95 -5.53
N LYS A 171 12.84 17.96 -5.24
CA LYS A 171 11.60 17.72 -5.98
C LYS A 171 10.43 18.59 -5.51
N LEU A 172 10.59 19.30 -4.39
CA LEU A 172 9.54 20.07 -3.75
C LEU A 172 10.05 21.45 -3.32
N LYS A 173 9.13 22.43 -3.31
CA LYS A 173 9.39 23.74 -2.71
C LYS A 173 9.21 23.65 -1.18
N PRO A 174 9.93 24.46 -0.38
CA PRO A 174 9.83 24.44 1.08
C PRO A 174 8.41 24.62 1.63
N GLU A 175 7.57 25.35 0.92
CA GLU A 175 6.17 25.64 1.26
C GLU A 175 5.16 24.61 0.73
N HIS A 176 5.61 23.55 0.05
CA HIS A 176 4.71 22.58 -0.57
C HIS A 176 4.09 21.66 0.47
N VAL A 177 2.77 21.71 0.57
CA VAL A 177 2.00 20.79 1.42
C VAL A 177 1.82 19.47 0.67
N LEU A 178 2.32 18.39 1.27
CA LEU A 178 2.26 17.06 0.66
C LEU A 178 0.90 16.42 0.85
N LYS A 179 0.37 15.85 -0.23
CA LYS A 179 -0.88 15.09 -0.20
C LYS A 179 -0.58 13.60 -0.09
N VAL A 180 -1.39 12.93 0.74
CA VAL A 180 -1.32 11.50 0.99
C VAL A 180 -2.59 10.86 0.47
N LEU A 181 -2.46 10.02 -0.56
CA LEU A 181 -3.53 9.18 -1.08
C LEU A 181 -3.53 7.85 -0.31
N VAL A 182 -4.64 7.47 0.31
CA VAL A 182 -4.77 6.17 0.99
C VAL A 182 -5.78 5.27 0.28
N THR A 183 -5.39 4.04 -0.03
CA THR A 183 -6.23 3.04 -0.69
C THR A 183 -6.14 1.67 -0.02
N GLY A 184 -6.82 0.66 -0.57
CA GLY A 184 -6.82 -0.70 -0.04
C GLY A 184 -7.89 -0.90 1.03
N GLY A 185 -8.09 -2.16 1.45
CA GLY A 185 -9.19 -2.52 2.35
C GLY A 185 -9.18 -1.76 3.69
N GLY A 186 -7.99 -1.42 4.20
CA GLY A 186 -7.86 -0.68 5.47
C GLY A 186 -8.35 0.76 5.37
N ALA A 187 -8.48 1.33 4.17
CA ALA A 187 -9.06 2.65 3.97
C ALA A 187 -10.58 2.69 4.27
N PHE A 188 -11.25 1.55 4.32
CA PHE A 188 -12.64 1.45 4.77
C PHE A 188 -12.78 1.39 6.31
N ASN A 189 -11.67 1.24 7.05
CA ASN A 189 -11.68 1.35 8.50
C ASN A 189 -11.71 2.84 8.90
N LYS A 190 -12.91 3.36 9.13
CA LYS A 190 -13.16 4.77 9.45
C LYS A 190 -12.44 5.23 10.72
N HIS A 191 -12.34 4.38 11.74
CA HIS A 191 -11.62 4.70 12.96
C HIS A 191 -10.12 4.90 12.69
N LEU A 192 -9.49 3.95 12.00
CA LEU A 192 -8.08 4.02 11.59
C LEU A 192 -7.80 5.28 10.77
N ILE A 193 -8.65 5.56 9.77
CA ILE A 193 -8.48 6.71 8.88
C ILE A 193 -8.63 8.04 9.64
N ARG A 194 -9.59 8.15 10.56
CA ARG A 194 -9.76 9.34 11.41
C ARG A 194 -8.53 9.60 12.29
N LEU A 195 -7.95 8.56 12.89
CA LEU A 195 -6.74 8.69 13.70
C LEU A 195 -5.53 9.08 12.84
N LEU A 196 -5.38 8.46 11.68
CA LEU A 196 -4.32 8.79 10.73
C LEU A 196 -4.42 10.23 10.25
N GLU A 197 -5.62 10.68 9.87
CA GLU A 197 -5.87 12.04 9.40
C GLU A 197 -5.43 13.08 10.42
N GLY A 198 -5.81 12.91 11.70
CA GLY A 198 -5.38 13.82 12.77
C GLY A 198 -3.84 13.89 12.90
N LYS A 199 -3.17 12.73 12.93
CA LYS A 199 -1.70 12.68 13.03
C LYS A 199 -1.00 13.28 11.81
N LEU A 200 -1.55 13.07 10.62
CA LEU A 200 -1.02 13.65 9.39
C LEU A 200 -1.19 15.17 9.36
N GLN A 201 -2.35 15.68 9.78
CA GLN A 201 -2.61 17.12 9.90
C GLN A 201 -1.63 17.78 10.87
N ASP A 202 -1.39 17.17 12.04
CA ASP A 202 -0.40 17.65 13.02
C ASP A 202 1.02 17.72 12.44
N GLN A 203 1.33 16.90 11.45
CA GLN A 203 2.62 16.89 10.75
C GLN A 203 2.64 17.75 9.47
N GLY A 204 1.54 18.43 9.13
CA GLY A 204 1.42 19.31 7.97
C GLY A 204 1.17 18.58 6.64
N PHE A 205 0.63 17.35 6.68
CA PHE A 205 0.17 16.63 5.49
C PHE A 205 -1.34 16.81 5.30
N ILE A 206 -1.81 16.65 4.07
CA ILE A 206 -3.23 16.56 3.75
C ILE A 206 -3.56 15.14 3.33
N LEU A 207 -4.48 14.49 4.05
CA LEU A 207 -5.05 13.23 3.62
C LEU A 207 -6.07 13.50 2.50
N GLU A 208 -5.86 12.93 1.33
CA GLU A 208 -6.75 13.12 0.20
C GLU A 208 -8.06 12.35 0.41
N GLN A 209 -9.18 12.97 0.04
CA GLN A 209 -10.48 12.33 0.01
C GLN A 209 -10.64 11.57 -1.31
N VAL A 210 -10.89 10.26 -1.21
CA VAL A 210 -10.88 9.34 -2.34
C VAL A 210 -12.22 8.62 -2.40
N ASP A 211 -12.78 8.45 -3.59
CA ASP A 211 -14.02 7.70 -3.76
C ASP A 211 -13.82 6.18 -3.52
N GLU A 212 -14.88 5.49 -3.12
CA GLU A 212 -14.83 4.06 -2.77
C GLU A 212 -14.34 3.17 -3.93
N VAL A 213 -14.65 3.55 -5.18
CA VAL A 213 -14.23 2.77 -6.36
C VAL A 213 -12.72 2.87 -6.52
N THR A 214 -12.16 4.07 -6.42
CA THR A 214 -10.71 4.27 -6.46
C THR A 214 -10.03 3.55 -5.29
N ILE A 215 -10.57 3.62 -4.07
CA ILE A 215 -10.03 2.90 -2.91
C ILE A 215 -9.96 1.39 -3.15
N ALA A 216 -11.06 0.79 -3.61
CA ALA A 216 -11.19 -0.66 -3.78
C ALA A 216 -10.43 -1.18 -5.01
N PHE A 217 -10.34 -0.38 -6.06
CA PHE A 217 -9.88 -0.85 -7.37
C PHE A 217 -8.65 -0.12 -7.92
N LYS A 218 -7.91 0.65 -7.10
CA LYS A 218 -6.70 1.40 -7.55
C LYS A 218 -5.77 0.55 -8.41
N GLU A 219 -5.37 -0.63 -7.93
CA GLU A 219 -4.45 -1.50 -8.67
C GLU A 219 -5.05 -1.96 -10.01
N ALA A 220 -6.33 -2.33 -10.03
CA ALA A 220 -7.02 -2.73 -11.24
C ALA A 220 -7.11 -1.57 -12.25
N LEU A 221 -7.43 -0.36 -11.78
CA LEU A 221 -7.44 0.88 -12.59
C LEU A 221 -6.05 1.15 -13.17
N ILE A 222 -5.00 0.99 -12.37
CA ILE A 222 -3.62 1.14 -12.82
C ILE A 222 -3.29 0.11 -13.90
N PHE A 223 -3.57 -1.18 -13.69
CA PHE A 223 -3.30 -2.19 -14.71
C PHE A 223 -4.10 -1.99 -16.00
N ALA A 224 -5.36 -1.54 -15.89
CA ALA A 224 -6.15 -1.15 -17.06
C ALA A 224 -5.49 0.02 -17.82
N PHE A 225 -5.01 1.03 -17.10
CA PHE A 225 -4.31 2.18 -17.68
C PHE A 225 -2.95 1.80 -18.31
N LEU A 226 -2.15 0.97 -17.64
CA LEU A 226 -0.91 0.44 -18.20
C LEU A 226 -1.18 -0.38 -19.47
N GLY A 227 -2.27 -1.15 -19.49
CA GLY A 227 -2.75 -1.86 -20.68
C GLY A 227 -3.11 -0.90 -21.81
N LEU A 228 -3.87 0.16 -21.53
CA LEU A 228 -4.21 1.19 -22.50
C LEU A 228 -2.96 1.84 -23.10
N ARG A 229 -1.98 2.21 -22.27
CA ARG A 229 -0.71 2.78 -22.75
C ARG A 229 0.06 1.80 -23.64
N CYS A 230 0.09 0.51 -23.29
CA CYS A 230 0.67 -0.53 -24.14
C CYS A 230 -0.01 -0.60 -25.51
N LEU A 231 -1.35 -0.59 -25.55
CA LEU A 231 -2.13 -0.59 -26.80
C LEU A 231 -1.85 0.65 -27.66
N LEU A 232 -1.62 1.79 -27.03
CA LEU A 232 -1.27 3.07 -27.68
C LEU A 232 0.22 3.21 -28.01
N ASN A 233 1.04 2.18 -27.76
CA ASN A 233 2.49 2.19 -27.91
C ASN A 233 3.18 3.34 -27.14
N GLN A 234 2.70 3.61 -25.92
CA GLN A 234 3.24 4.61 -25.02
C GLN A 234 3.98 3.93 -23.85
N THR A 235 5.10 4.50 -23.41
CA THR A 235 5.88 4.00 -22.27
C THR A 235 5.00 3.83 -21.04
N ASN A 236 5.02 2.65 -20.44
CA ASN A 236 4.18 2.29 -19.30
C ASN A 236 4.96 1.59 -18.17
N VAL A 237 6.24 1.26 -18.37
CA VAL A 237 7.15 0.80 -17.32
C VAL A 237 8.43 1.63 -17.41
N PHE A 238 8.78 2.29 -16.31
CA PHE A 238 9.91 3.20 -16.22
C PHE A 238 11.10 2.55 -15.52
N HIS A 239 12.29 2.76 -16.08
CA HIS A 239 13.53 2.22 -15.55
C HIS A 239 13.84 2.73 -14.14
N SER A 240 13.40 3.96 -13.84
CA SER A 240 13.57 4.59 -12.53
C SER A 240 12.77 3.90 -11.40
N VAL A 241 11.79 3.05 -11.75
CA VAL A 241 10.94 2.34 -10.79
C VAL A 241 11.44 0.91 -10.58
N THR A 242 11.77 0.21 -11.66
CA THR A 242 12.05 -1.23 -11.64
C THR A 242 13.54 -1.57 -11.72
N GLY A 243 14.39 -0.59 -12.02
CA GLY A 243 15.84 -0.76 -12.18
C GLY A 243 16.26 -1.37 -13.53
N SER A 244 15.37 -1.43 -14.53
CA SER A 244 15.75 -1.88 -15.87
C SER A 244 16.73 -0.93 -16.57
N LYS A 245 17.32 -1.36 -17.70
CA LYS A 245 18.29 -0.55 -18.45
C LYS A 245 17.68 0.65 -19.19
N ALA A 246 16.38 0.60 -19.47
CA ALA A 246 15.67 1.65 -20.22
C ALA A 246 14.16 1.55 -19.99
N ASP A 247 13.49 2.69 -20.15
CA ASP A 247 12.04 2.77 -20.21
C ASP A 247 11.47 1.85 -21.29
N SER A 248 10.29 1.29 -21.05
CA SER A 248 9.69 0.32 -21.96
C SER A 248 8.17 0.44 -22.09
N VAL A 249 7.71 0.09 -23.29
CA VAL A 249 6.31 -0.31 -23.54
C VAL A 249 6.22 -1.80 -23.25
N SER A 250 5.73 -2.14 -22.07
CA SER A 250 5.65 -3.49 -21.52
C SER A 250 4.23 -4.03 -21.52
N GLY A 251 4.11 -5.34 -21.72
CA GLY A 251 2.84 -6.03 -21.92
C GLY A 251 2.80 -6.78 -23.25
N SER A 252 2.06 -7.89 -23.26
CA SER A 252 1.74 -8.68 -24.44
C SER A 252 0.32 -8.32 -24.88
N ILE A 253 0.18 -7.78 -26.09
CA ILE A 253 -1.12 -7.47 -26.67
C ILE A 253 -1.68 -8.74 -27.29
N HIS A 254 -2.83 -9.18 -26.78
CA HIS A 254 -3.60 -10.28 -27.32
C HIS A 254 -4.83 -9.72 -28.01
N ARG A 255 -5.02 -10.09 -29.29
CA ARG A 255 -6.20 -9.70 -30.06
C ARG A 255 -7.08 -10.94 -30.23
N PRO A 256 -8.37 -10.88 -29.86
CA PRO A 256 -9.28 -11.98 -30.12
C PRO A 256 -9.34 -12.25 -31.63
N ALA A 257 -9.59 -13.51 -31.99
CA ALA A 257 -9.55 -13.98 -33.38
C ALA A 257 -10.77 -13.54 -34.22
N HIS A 258 -11.72 -12.81 -33.65
CA HIS A 258 -13.00 -12.45 -34.26
C HIS A 258 -13.36 -10.99 -33.97
#